data_AF-A0A971RQW5-F1
#
_entry.id   AF-A0A971RQW5-F1
#
_cell.length_a   1.000
_cell.length_b   1.000
_cell.length_c   1.000
_cell.angle_alpha   90.00
_cell.angle_beta   90.00
_cell.angle_gamma   90.00
#
_symmetry.space_group_name_H-M   'P 1'
#
loop_
_entity.id
_entity.type
_entity.pdbx_description
1 polymer ?
#
loop_
_entity_poly.entity_id
_entity_poly.type
_entity_poly.pdbx_seq_one_letter_code
_entity_poly.pdbx_strand_id
1 'polypeptide(L)'
;MSCKDVAKLLPLFLDEELTAKERERVTTHLATCANCQQLLDAYRRDQEILRSLSPVEPPPNWRAQLMDRVNGTSKKGQRQFPAWKFFVPRLGSLAAALLVVLLVTNIYIFPSYLAEHLEEEPLPEMRIMSSTEQENHGVPAEPDTASKDDPPTEIAIAGWTAADLQKDARSLATNPADQLQKRWWFWSSTLGVFIWLTAAAYYYYRYRRILKEQTD
;
A
#
# COMPACT_ATOMS: atom_id res chain seq x y z
N MET A 1 -55.49 0.16 -45.60
CA MET A 1 -55.31 0.93 -44.34
C MET A 1 -56.51 1.83 -44.14
N SER A 2 -56.83 2.22 -42.91
CA SER A 2 -57.94 3.14 -42.66
C SER A 2 -57.48 4.61 -42.71
N CYS A 3 -58.43 5.53 -42.90
CA CYS A 3 -58.13 6.98 -42.85
C CYS A 3 -57.56 7.40 -41.49
N LYS A 4 -57.98 6.75 -40.40
CA LYS A 4 -57.48 7.02 -39.04
C LYS A 4 -56.00 6.64 -38.89
N ASP A 5 -55.57 5.56 -39.53
CA ASP A 5 -54.17 5.13 -39.50
C ASP A 5 -53.29 6.12 -40.27
N VAL A 6 -53.76 6.57 -41.44
CA VAL A 6 -53.04 7.55 -42.28
C VAL A 6 -52.93 8.90 -41.58
N ALA A 7 -54.00 9.38 -40.94
CA ALA A 7 -53.97 10.62 -40.17
C ALA A 7 -52.90 10.61 -39.05
N LYS A 8 -52.68 9.46 -38.41
CA LYS A 8 -51.62 9.31 -37.38
C LYS A 8 -50.21 9.29 -37.98
N LEU A 9 -50.06 8.75 -39.19
CA LEU A 9 -48.77 8.61 -39.86
C LEU A 9 -48.39 9.83 -40.71
N LEU A 10 -49.32 10.75 -40.96
CA LEU A 10 -49.10 11.94 -41.78
C LEU A 10 -47.98 12.87 -41.26
N PRO A 11 -47.86 13.17 -39.95
CA PRO A 11 -46.74 13.95 -39.44
C PRO A 11 -45.39 13.28 -39.72
N LEU A 12 -45.28 11.98 -39.43
CA LEU A 12 -44.07 11.20 -39.71
C LEU A 12 -43.77 11.09 -41.21
N PHE A 13 -44.81 11.11 -42.05
CA PHE A 13 -44.66 11.13 -43.51
C PHE A 13 -44.02 12.45 -43.99
N LEU A 14 -44.40 13.59 -43.39
CA LEU A 14 -43.86 14.91 -43.71
C LEU A 14 -42.42 15.09 -43.21
N ASP A 15 -42.10 14.52 -42.05
CA ASP A 15 -40.75 14.56 -41.46
C ASP A 15 -39.81 13.47 -42.04
N GLU A 16 -40.31 12.71 -43.03
CA GLU A 16 -39.62 11.61 -43.71
C GLU A 16 -39.21 10.41 -42.84
N GLU A 17 -39.73 10.31 -41.63
CA GLU A 17 -39.38 9.30 -40.61
C GLU A 17 -40.08 7.95 -40.78
N LEU A 18 -40.94 7.80 -41.79
CA LEU A 18 -41.62 6.53 -42.06
C LEU A 18 -40.70 5.48 -42.68
N THR A 19 -40.89 4.22 -42.28
CA THR A 19 -40.25 3.09 -42.95
C THR A 19 -40.75 2.97 -44.40
N ALA A 20 -39.95 2.37 -45.29
CA ALA A 20 -40.30 2.23 -46.70
C ALA A 20 -41.68 1.57 -46.92
N LYS A 21 -41.99 0.54 -46.13
CA LYS A 21 -43.26 -0.20 -46.17
C LYS A 21 -44.45 0.63 -45.71
N GLU A 22 -44.27 1.49 -44.71
CA GLU A 22 -45.33 2.39 -44.22
C GLU A 22 -45.57 3.53 -45.19
N ARG A 23 -44.49 4.09 -45.76
CA ARG A 23 -44.55 5.12 -46.78
C ARG A 23 -45.35 4.66 -47.99
N GLU A 24 -45.04 3.47 -48.54
CA GLU A 24 -45.78 2.89 -49.68
C GLU A 24 -47.27 2.71 -49.39
N ARG A 25 -47.60 2.25 -48.18
CA ARG A 25 -49.00 2.14 -47.75
C ARG A 25 -49.63 3.53 -47.76
N VAL A 26 -49.08 4.49 -47.03
CA VAL A 26 -49.64 5.85 -46.95
C VAL A 26 -49.82 6.47 -48.33
N THR A 27 -48.84 6.38 -49.24
CA THR A 27 -48.94 6.91 -50.60
C THR A 27 -50.06 6.25 -51.42
N THR A 28 -50.24 4.93 -51.27
CA THR A 28 -51.32 4.20 -51.96
C THR A 28 -52.70 4.68 -51.51
N HIS A 29 -52.88 4.99 -50.22
CA HIS A 29 -54.14 5.54 -49.73
C HIS A 29 -54.34 6.99 -50.14
N LEU A 30 -53.28 7.80 -50.10
CA LEU A 30 -53.33 9.18 -50.57
C LEU A 30 -53.70 9.24 -52.05
N ALA A 31 -53.32 8.27 -52.88
CA ALA A 31 -53.71 8.24 -54.30
C ALA A 31 -55.23 8.06 -54.52
N THR A 32 -55.96 7.52 -53.53
CA THR A 32 -57.37 7.12 -53.69
C THR A 32 -58.34 7.87 -52.77
N CYS A 33 -57.85 8.49 -51.69
CA CYS A 33 -58.67 9.13 -50.67
C CYS A 33 -58.48 10.66 -50.65
N ALA A 34 -59.45 11.40 -51.20
CA ALA A 34 -59.42 12.86 -51.25
C ALA A 34 -59.41 13.52 -49.86
N ASN A 35 -60.06 12.93 -48.86
CA ASN A 35 -60.09 13.47 -47.49
C ASN A 35 -58.68 13.47 -46.85
N CYS A 36 -57.92 12.39 -47.06
CA CYS A 36 -56.55 12.31 -46.55
C CYS A 36 -55.59 13.22 -47.33
N GLN A 37 -55.84 13.47 -48.62
CA GLN A 37 -55.09 14.48 -49.39
C GLN A 37 -55.33 15.89 -48.83
N GLN A 38 -56.59 16.28 -48.60
CA GLN A 38 -56.94 17.58 -48.00
C GLN A 38 -56.29 17.77 -46.63
N LEU A 39 -56.26 16.70 -45.81
CA LEU A 39 -55.60 16.73 -44.51
C LEU A 39 -54.08 16.96 -44.66
N LEU A 40 -53.42 16.27 -45.60
CA LEU A 40 -51.99 16.46 -45.88
C LEU A 40 -51.69 17.91 -46.30
N ASP A 41 -52.53 18.50 -47.15
CA ASP A 41 -52.37 19.88 -47.60
C ASP A 41 -52.62 20.90 -46.47
N ALA A 42 -53.48 20.58 -45.50
CA ALA A 42 -53.61 21.38 -44.28
C ALA A 42 -52.30 21.38 -43.48
N TYR A 43 -51.73 20.20 -43.21
CA TYR A 43 -50.44 20.11 -42.49
C TYR A 43 -49.29 20.83 -43.22
N ARG A 44 -49.23 20.75 -44.55
CA ARG A 44 -48.21 21.47 -45.34
C ARG A 44 -48.36 22.98 -45.23
N ARG A 45 -49.60 23.49 -45.27
CA ARG A 45 -49.87 24.92 -45.08
C ARG A 45 -49.43 25.38 -43.69
N ASP A 46 -49.73 24.58 -42.66
CA ASP A 46 -49.31 24.90 -41.29
C ASP A 46 -47.78 24.93 -41.16
N GLN A 47 -47.07 23.95 -41.75
CA GLN A 47 -45.61 23.94 -41.77
C GLN A 47 -45.03 25.16 -42.51
N GLU A 48 -45.62 25.58 -43.63
CA GLU A 48 -45.18 26.75 -44.37
C GLU A 48 -45.35 28.04 -43.55
N ILE A 49 -46.49 28.19 -42.87
CA ILE A 49 -46.72 29.30 -41.95
C ILE A 49 -45.64 29.30 -40.86
N LEU A 50 -45.36 28.15 -40.23
CA LEU A 50 -44.33 28.06 -39.19
C LEU A 50 -42.93 28.37 -39.71
N ARG A 51 -42.60 27.98 -40.95
CA ARG A 51 -41.31 28.29 -41.59
C ARG A 51 -41.16 29.75 -41.99
N SER A 52 -42.28 30.45 -42.22
CA SER A 52 -42.27 31.89 -42.53
C SER A 52 -41.91 32.77 -41.33
N LEU A 53 -41.94 32.23 -40.10
CA LEU A 53 -41.53 32.98 -38.92
C LEU A 53 -40.03 33.24 -38.93
N SER A 54 -39.63 34.42 -38.43
CA SER A 54 -38.22 34.79 -38.31
C SER A 54 -37.48 33.82 -37.40
N PRO A 55 -36.30 33.30 -37.81
CA PRO A 55 -35.46 32.49 -36.94
C PRO A 55 -35.11 33.24 -35.65
N VAL A 56 -35.33 32.59 -34.51
CA VAL A 56 -34.95 33.15 -33.20
C VAL A 56 -33.48 32.84 -32.95
N GLU A 57 -32.69 33.86 -32.64
CA GLU A 57 -31.30 33.68 -32.30
C GLU A 57 -31.17 33.06 -30.89
N PRO A 58 -30.44 31.94 -30.73
CA PRO A 58 -30.30 31.31 -29.43
C PRO A 58 -29.49 32.21 -28.48
N PRO A 59 -29.73 32.15 -27.16
CA PRO A 59 -29.03 32.99 -26.21
C PRO A 59 -27.51 32.71 -26.21
N PRO A 60 -26.69 33.70 -25.80
CA PRO A 60 -25.25 33.49 -25.69
C PRO A 60 -24.97 32.28 -24.78
N ASN A 61 -24.04 31.43 -25.20
CA ASN A 61 -23.66 30.16 -24.55
C ASN A 61 -24.63 28.97 -24.69
N TRP A 62 -25.75 29.09 -25.41
CA TRP A 62 -26.69 27.97 -25.62
C TRP A 62 -26.01 26.73 -26.23
N ARG A 63 -25.19 26.94 -27.27
CA ARG A 63 -24.44 25.84 -27.93
C ARG A 63 -23.49 25.13 -26.97
N ALA A 64 -22.78 25.89 -26.12
CA ALA A 64 -21.86 25.32 -25.14
C ALA A 64 -22.61 24.47 -24.10
N GLN A 65 -23.73 24.96 -23.58
CA GLN A 65 -24.58 24.21 -22.63
C GLN A 65 -25.20 22.96 -23.27
N LEU A 66 -25.61 23.04 -24.53
CA LEU A 66 -26.14 21.89 -25.27
C LEU A 66 -25.05 20.81 -25.43
N MET A 67 -23.86 21.18 -25.89
CA MET A 67 -22.75 20.24 -26.08
C MET A 67 -22.32 19.60 -24.76
N ASP A 68 -22.32 20.35 -23.65
CA ASP A 68 -22.03 19.79 -22.34
C ASP A 68 -23.08 18.75 -21.91
N ARG A 69 -24.38 18.99 -22.17
CA ARG A 69 -25.43 18.01 -21.88
C ARG A 69 -25.34 16.77 -22.79
N VAL A 70 -25.13 16.95 -24.09
CA VAL A 70 -24.99 15.85 -25.05
C VAL A 70 -23.79 14.98 -24.68
N ASN A 71 -22.63 15.60 -24.44
CA ASN A 71 -21.41 14.89 -24.04
C ASN A 71 -21.48 14.36 -22.60
N GLY A 72 -22.20 15.05 -21.71
CA GLY A 72 -22.44 14.65 -20.33
C GLY A 72 -23.32 13.41 -20.21
N THR A 73 -24.22 13.16 -21.17
CA THR A 73 -24.97 11.90 -21.23
C THR A 73 -24.10 10.70 -21.63
N SER A 74 -23.02 10.89 -22.40
CA SER A 74 -22.02 9.85 -22.65
C SER A 74 -21.24 9.46 -21.39
N LYS A 75 -21.07 10.39 -20.44
CA LYS A 75 -20.40 10.14 -19.16
C LYS A 75 -21.26 9.41 -18.12
N LYS A 76 -22.55 9.12 -18.39
CA LYS A 76 -23.43 8.39 -17.45
C LYS A 76 -23.07 6.91 -17.26
N GLY A 77 -22.18 6.35 -18.09
CA GLY A 77 -21.59 5.02 -17.87
C GLY A 77 -20.31 5.02 -17.03
N GLN A 78 -19.77 6.18 -16.66
CA GLN A 78 -18.54 6.31 -15.88
C GLN A 78 -18.82 6.92 -14.50
N ARG A 79 -19.80 6.36 -13.77
CA ARG A 79 -19.62 6.27 -12.32
C ARG A 79 -18.56 5.20 -12.08
N GLN A 80 -17.31 5.60 -12.27
CA GLN A 80 -16.15 4.82 -11.90
C GLN A 80 -16.17 4.78 -10.37
N PHE A 81 -16.96 3.86 -9.79
CA PHE A 81 -16.71 3.44 -8.43
C PHE A 81 -15.25 3.00 -8.44
N PRO A 82 -14.33 3.69 -7.74
CA PRO A 82 -12.93 3.34 -7.83
C PRO A 82 -12.83 1.94 -7.27
N ALA A 83 -12.50 0.96 -8.12
CA ALA A 83 -12.28 -0.43 -7.74
C ALA A 83 -11.28 -0.53 -6.56
N TRP A 84 -10.47 0.52 -6.39
CA TRP A 84 -9.58 0.71 -5.28
C TRP A 84 -10.25 0.83 -3.90
N LYS A 85 -11.48 1.36 -3.78
CA LYS A 85 -12.25 1.32 -2.52
C LYS A 85 -12.48 -0.10 -2.01
N PHE A 86 -12.48 -1.09 -2.91
CA PHE A 86 -12.59 -2.51 -2.58
C PHE A 86 -11.24 -3.19 -2.31
N PHE A 87 -10.14 -2.64 -2.82
CA PHE A 87 -8.78 -3.19 -2.65
C PHE A 87 -8.03 -2.63 -1.44
N VAL A 88 -8.32 -1.40 -1.01
CA VAL A 88 -7.69 -0.79 0.19
C VAL A 88 -7.90 -1.63 1.48
N PRO A 89 -9.08 -2.21 1.79
CA PRO A 89 -9.22 -3.01 3.02
C PRO A 89 -8.53 -4.37 2.96
N ARG A 90 -8.28 -4.93 1.76
CA ARG A 90 -7.62 -6.25 1.62
C ARG A 90 -6.10 -6.16 1.79
N LEU A 91 -5.47 -5.06 1.37
CA LEU A 91 -4.03 -4.85 1.60
C LEU A 91 -3.73 -4.44 3.06
N GLY A 92 -4.64 -3.69 3.70
CA GLY A 92 -4.48 -3.30 5.11
C GLY A 92 -4.46 -4.49 6.06
N SER A 93 -5.27 -5.52 5.80
CA SER A 93 -5.32 -6.73 6.63
C SER A 93 -4.03 -7.56 6.56
N LEU A 94 -3.41 -7.65 5.37
CA LEU A 94 -2.15 -8.38 5.21
C LEU A 94 -0.99 -7.64 5.87
N ALA A 95 -0.93 -6.31 5.73
CA ALA A 95 0.07 -5.48 6.39
C ALA A 95 -0.05 -5.56 7.93
N ALA A 96 -1.27 -5.52 8.47
CA ALA A 96 -1.50 -5.66 9.91
C ALA A 96 -1.09 -7.05 10.43
N ALA A 97 -1.43 -8.13 9.70
CA ALA A 97 -1.04 -9.49 10.07
C ALA A 97 0.49 -9.67 10.07
N LEU A 98 1.19 -9.16 9.06
CA LEU A 98 2.65 -9.19 9.00
C LEU A 98 3.31 -8.41 10.14
N LEU A 99 2.71 -7.28 10.55
CA LEU A 99 3.20 -6.48 11.67
C LEU A 99 3.04 -7.23 13.00
N VAL A 100 1.91 -7.89 13.22
CA VAL A 100 1.68 -8.74 14.40
C VAL A 100 2.64 -9.92 14.41
N VAL A 101 2.83 -10.61 13.29
CA VAL A 101 3.80 -11.71 13.19
C VAL A 101 5.20 -11.20 13.51
N LEU A 102 5.64 -10.08 12.92
CA LEU A 102 6.95 -9.50 13.20
C LEU A 102 7.11 -9.16 14.69
N LEU A 103 6.10 -8.55 15.32
CA LEU A 103 6.12 -8.22 16.74
C LEU A 103 6.17 -9.47 17.62
N VAL A 104 5.37 -10.49 17.32
CA VAL A 104 5.35 -11.77 18.05
C VAL A 104 6.69 -12.48 17.90
N THR A 105 7.22 -12.58 16.67
CA THR A 105 8.56 -13.11 16.40
C THR A 105 9.60 -12.32 17.20
N ASN A 106 9.56 -11.00 17.19
CA ASN A 106 10.54 -10.20 17.91
C ASN A 106 10.44 -10.37 19.44
N ILE A 107 9.22 -10.36 19.98
CA ILE A 107 8.99 -10.37 21.43
C ILE A 107 9.26 -11.76 22.04
N TYR A 108 9.05 -12.85 21.29
CA TYR A 108 9.18 -14.22 21.79
C TYR A 108 10.46 -14.92 21.34
N ILE A 109 10.86 -14.74 20.08
CA ILE A 109 11.99 -15.48 19.50
C ILE A 109 13.31 -14.81 19.85
N PHE A 110 13.39 -13.47 19.85
CA PHE A 110 14.63 -12.78 20.17
C PHE A 110 15.16 -13.05 21.60
N PRO A 111 14.34 -13.03 22.67
CA PRO A 111 14.84 -13.32 24.01
C PRO A 111 15.24 -14.79 24.19
N SER A 112 14.59 -15.75 23.52
CA SER A 112 14.98 -17.16 23.61
C SER A 112 16.29 -17.45 22.88
N TYR A 113 16.53 -16.82 21.72
CA TYR A 113 17.79 -16.96 20.98
C TYR A 113 18.98 -16.36 21.73
N LEU A 114 18.77 -15.26 22.46
CA LEU A 114 19.83 -14.65 23.28
C LEU A 114 20.07 -15.41 24.58
N ALA A 115 19.03 -15.99 25.19
CA ALA A 115 19.18 -16.81 26.39
C ALA A 115 20.03 -18.07 26.12
N GLU A 116 19.82 -18.73 24.99
CA GLU A 116 20.53 -19.97 24.64
C GLU A 116 22.01 -19.73 24.27
N HIS A 117 22.35 -18.58 23.65
CA HIS A 117 23.74 -18.23 23.35
C HIS A 117 24.53 -17.63 24.53
N LEU A 118 23.87 -17.30 25.65
CA LEU A 118 24.57 -16.87 26.87
C LEU A 118 24.95 -18.05 27.78
N GLU A 119 24.38 -19.24 27.57
CA GLU A 119 24.73 -20.47 28.33
C GLU A 119 25.88 -21.28 27.68
N GLU A 120 26.23 -21.02 26.42
CA GLU A 120 27.25 -21.77 25.67
C GLU A 120 28.56 -20.98 25.39
N GLU A 121 28.94 -20.00 26.20
CA GLU A 121 30.36 -19.57 26.27
C GLU A 121 31.09 -20.49 27.27
N PRO A 122 31.72 -21.61 26.85
CA PRO A 122 32.57 -22.38 27.73
C PRO A 122 33.74 -21.49 28.13
N LEU A 123 33.88 -21.25 29.44
CA LEU A 123 35.05 -20.61 30.05
C LEU A 123 36.33 -21.14 29.36
N PRO A 124 37.21 -20.28 28.81
CA PRO A 124 38.48 -20.74 28.30
C PRO A 124 39.24 -21.37 29.47
N GLU A 125 39.33 -22.70 29.43
CA GLU A 125 40.07 -23.53 30.36
C GLU A 125 41.51 -23.00 30.38
N MET A 126 41.85 -22.19 31.39
CA MET A 126 43.24 -21.81 31.68
C MET A 126 43.98 -23.08 32.07
N ARG A 127 44.43 -23.80 31.05
CA ARG A 127 45.32 -24.94 31.16
C ARG A 127 46.69 -24.40 31.55
N ILE A 128 46.92 -24.30 32.86
CA ILE A 128 48.26 -24.24 33.43
C ILE A 128 48.88 -25.62 33.13
N MET A 129 49.47 -25.76 31.95
CA MET A 129 50.32 -26.90 31.63
C MET A 129 51.71 -26.59 32.19
N SER A 130 51.96 -27.13 33.38
CA SER A 130 53.29 -27.31 33.93
C SER A 130 54.17 -28.06 32.93
N SER A 131 55.16 -27.37 32.36
CA SER A 131 56.28 -27.99 31.66
C SER A 131 57.58 -27.39 32.18
N THR A 132 58.12 -27.98 33.23
CA THR A 132 59.57 -28.14 33.31
C THR A 132 59.81 -29.59 33.72
N GLU A 133 59.99 -30.44 32.72
CA GLU A 133 60.65 -31.73 32.89
C GLU A 133 61.64 -31.85 31.73
N GLN A 134 62.90 -31.45 31.95
CA GLN A 134 64.08 -32.07 31.34
C GLN A 134 65.40 -31.42 31.74
N GLU A 135 66.11 -32.07 32.67
CA GLU A 135 67.55 -32.35 32.62
C GLU A 135 67.78 -33.40 33.74
N ASN A 136 68.50 -34.52 33.61
CA ASN A 136 69.51 -34.97 32.66
C ASN A 136 69.73 -36.48 32.94
N HIS A 137 70.30 -37.17 31.94
CA HIS A 137 70.85 -38.51 31.97
C HIS A 137 71.74 -38.85 33.21
N GLY A 138 71.65 -40.12 33.65
CA GLY A 138 72.84 -40.94 33.91
C GLY A 138 73.11 -41.39 35.36
N VAL A 139 72.73 -42.64 35.67
CA VAL A 139 73.45 -43.74 36.39
C VAL A 139 74.58 -43.40 37.41
N PRO A 140 74.88 -44.25 38.41
CA PRO A 140 74.08 -44.83 39.52
C PRO A 140 74.71 -44.54 40.92
N ALA A 141 74.04 -45.02 41.98
CA ALA A 141 74.59 -45.55 43.26
C ALA A 141 73.98 -44.94 44.55
N GLU A 142 73.52 -45.85 45.40
CA GLU A 142 73.29 -45.80 46.86
C GLU A 142 74.26 -44.89 47.67
N PRO A 143 74.03 -44.69 48.99
CA PRO A 143 72.79 -44.72 49.78
C PRO A 143 72.66 -43.53 50.76
N ASP A 144 71.53 -43.49 51.46
CA ASP A 144 71.32 -43.04 52.85
C ASP A 144 71.75 -41.64 53.34
N THR A 145 70.70 -40.90 53.72
CA THR A 145 70.58 -39.98 54.87
C THR A 145 71.53 -38.78 54.99
N ALA A 146 70.96 -37.57 54.91
CA ALA A 146 70.65 -36.73 56.10
C ALA A 146 70.74 -35.22 55.80
N SER A 147 69.73 -34.50 56.30
CA SER A 147 69.77 -33.12 56.82
C SER A 147 69.90 -31.92 55.86
N LYS A 148 68.80 -31.14 55.86
CA LYS A 148 68.58 -29.68 55.70
C LYS A 148 69.79 -28.74 55.63
N ASP A 149 69.67 -27.74 54.73
CA ASP A 149 69.95 -26.30 54.92
C ASP A 149 69.22 -25.44 53.85
N ASP A 150 68.97 -24.15 54.15
CA ASP A 150 68.24 -23.08 53.42
C ASP A 150 68.96 -22.53 52.13
N PRO A 151 68.62 -21.32 51.58
CA PRO A 151 67.55 -20.90 50.63
C PRO A 151 68.17 -20.27 49.32
N PRO A 152 67.50 -19.59 48.33
CA PRO A 152 67.03 -18.17 48.45
C PRO A 152 65.93 -17.62 47.46
N THR A 153 65.32 -16.47 47.84
CA THR A 153 64.73 -15.28 47.13
C THR A 153 64.17 -15.29 45.67
N GLU A 154 62.91 -14.84 45.45
CA GLU A 154 62.47 -14.06 44.25
C GLU A 154 61.12 -13.27 44.39
N ILE A 155 61.16 -11.97 44.05
CA ILE A 155 60.17 -10.98 43.52
C ILE A 155 58.67 -11.04 43.91
N ALA A 156 58.19 -9.97 44.58
CA ALA A 156 56.78 -9.72 44.88
C ALA A 156 56.02 -9.06 43.71
N ILE A 157 55.03 -9.78 43.16
CA ILE A 157 54.07 -9.27 42.16
C ILE A 157 52.83 -8.80 42.91
N ALA A 158 52.44 -7.54 42.74
CA ALA A 158 51.20 -6.99 43.28
C ALA A 158 49.99 -7.73 42.67
N GLY A 159 49.50 -8.73 43.41
CA GLY A 159 48.31 -9.47 43.05
C GLY A 159 47.07 -8.59 43.17
N TRP A 160 46.32 -8.47 42.08
CA TRP A 160 45.02 -7.81 42.06
C TRP A 160 44.09 -8.59 42.99
N THR A 161 43.36 -7.91 43.86
CA THR A 161 42.50 -8.60 44.82
C THR A 161 41.22 -9.08 44.13
N ALA A 162 40.56 -10.09 44.69
CA ALA A 162 39.29 -10.60 44.17
C ALA A 162 38.22 -9.50 44.04
N ALA A 163 38.30 -8.44 44.84
CA ALA A 163 37.42 -7.28 44.76
C ALA A 163 37.67 -6.43 43.50
N ASP A 164 38.92 -6.32 43.06
CA ASP A 164 39.30 -5.58 41.85
C ASP A 164 38.83 -6.32 40.59
N LEU A 165 39.00 -7.64 40.57
CA LEU A 165 38.46 -8.51 39.52
C LEU A 165 36.93 -8.48 39.45
N GLN A 166 36.24 -8.45 40.59
CA GLN A 166 34.78 -8.34 40.64
C GLN A 166 34.29 -6.99 40.08
N LYS A 167 35.05 -5.91 40.33
CA LYS A 167 34.69 -4.56 39.88
C LYS A 167 34.91 -4.39 38.37
N ASP A 168 35.99 -4.97 37.85
CA ASP A 168 36.28 -4.99 36.41
C ASP A 168 35.35 -5.93 35.64
N ALA A 169 34.97 -7.06 36.22
CA ALA A 169 33.94 -7.93 35.65
C ALA A 169 32.58 -7.22 35.55
N ARG A 170 32.21 -6.44 36.58
CA ARG A 170 30.95 -5.69 36.58
C ARG A 170 30.97 -4.50 35.61
N SER A 171 32.13 -3.87 35.40
CA SER A 171 32.28 -2.77 34.42
C SER A 171 32.25 -3.28 32.97
N LEU A 172 32.78 -4.48 32.72
CA LEU A 172 32.69 -5.16 31.42
C LEU A 172 31.28 -5.70 31.11
N ALA A 173 30.48 -6.07 32.11
CA ALA A 173 29.07 -6.41 31.93
C ALA A 173 28.22 -5.21 31.51
N THR A 174 28.65 -3.99 31.82
CA THR A 174 28.04 -2.74 31.35
C THR A 174 28.71 -2.21 30.08
N ASN A 175 29.03 -3.09 29.13
CA ASN A 175 29.73 -2.70 27.91
C ASN A 175 28.85 -1.73 27.09
N PRO A 176 29.29 -0.49 26.81
CA PRO A 176 28.52 0.48 26.05
C PRO A 176 28.18 -0.01 24.64
N ALA A 177 28.90 -1.00 24.09
CA ALA A 177 28.63 -1.59 22.79
C ALA A 177 27.27 -2.31 22.71
N ASP A 178 26.87 -3.06 23.74
CA ASP A 178 25.56 -3.74 23.79
C ASP A 178 24.42 -2.71 23.94
N GLN A 179 24.65 -1.66 24.73
CA GLN A 179 23.75 -0.53 24.84
C GLN A 179 23.63 0.24 23.51
N LEU A 180 24.72 0.42 22.78
CA LEU A 180 24.72 1.09 21.47
C LEU A 180 24.01 0.24 20.41
N GLN A 181 24.15 -1.08 20.42
CA GLN A 181 23.46 -1.99 19.50
C GLN A 181 21.96 -2.05 19.77
N LYS A 182 21.54 -2.14 21.04
CA LYS A 182 20.14 -2.03 21.46
C LYS A 182 19.56 -0.67 21.08
N ARG A 183 20.29 0.41 21.32
CA ARG A 183 19.88 1.77 20.92
C ARG A 183 19.78 1.87 19.40
N TRP A 184 20.73 1.38 18.63
CA TRP A 184 20.68 1.42 17.17
C TRP A 184 19.44 0.70 16.62
N TRP A 185 19.04 -0.41 17.25
CA TRP A 185 17.85 -1.15 16.89
C TRP A 185 16.54 -0.42 17.26
N PHE A 186 16.46 0.22 18.43
CA PHE A 186 15.32 1.08 18.78
C PHE A 186 15.21 2.30 17.86
N TRP A 187 16.33 2.88 17.46
CA TRP A 187 16.36 4.04 16.57
C TRP A 187 15.95 3.67 15.13
N SER A 188 16.32 2.48 14.63
CA SER A 188 15.87 2.03 13.31
C SER A 188 14.38 1.69 13.28
N SER A 189 13.86 1.07 14.34
CA SER A 189 12.44 0.74 14.48
C SER A 189 11.58 2.00 14.60
N THR A 190 12.00 2.97 15.41
CA THR A 190 11.30 4.27 15.55
C THR A 190 11.35 5.10 14.26
N LEU A 191 12.47 5.10 13.52
CA LEU A 191 12.56 5.74 12.21
C LEU A 191 11.60 5.10 11.20
N GLY A 192 11.51 3.76 11.19
CA GLY A 192 10.59 3.02 10.33
C GLY A 192 9.12 3.37 10.60
N VAL A 193 8.73 3.44 11.88
CA VAL A 193 7.37 3.85 12.28
C VAL A 193 7.09 5.29 11.89
N PHE A 194 8.05 6.20 12.05
CA PHE A 194 7.87 7.61 11.69
C PHE A 194 7.73 7.80 10.17
N ILE A 195 8.54 7.11 9.36
CA ILE A 195 8.41 7.11 7.90
C ILE A 195 7.05 6.56 7.48
N TRP A 196 6.57 5.51 8.14
CA TRP A 196 5.27 4.93 7.85
C TRP A 196 4.11 5.87 8.21
N LEU A 197 4.15 6.50 9.39
CA LEU A 197 3.14 7.47 9.82
C LEU A 197 3.10 8.71 8.93
N THR A 198 4.26 9.22 8.51
CA THR A 198 4.34 10.38 7.61
C THR A 198 3.83 10.04 6.21
N ALA A 199 4.16 8.87 5.67
CA ALA A 199 3.61 8.39 4.40
C ALA A 199 2.09 8.19 4.48
N ALA A 200 1.58 7.60 5.56
CA ALA A 200 0.15 7.41 5.79
C ALA A 200 -0.59 8.76 5.91
N ALA A 201 -0.02 9.72 6.63
CA ALA A 201 -0.58 11.07 6.76
C ALA A 201 -0.60 11.82 5.43
N TYR A 202 0.49 11.75 4.65
CA TYR A 202 0.56 12.34 3.32
C TYR A 202 -0.48 11.74 2.37
N TYR A 203 -0.62 10.41 2.40
CA TYR A 203 -1.62 9.70 1.61
C TYR A 203 -3.05 10.11 1.99
N TYR A 204 -3.35 10.21 3.29
CA TYR A 204 -4.65 10.68 3.78
C TYR A 204 -4.94 12.12 3.36
N TYR A 205 -3.95 13.01 3.46
CA TYR A 205 -4.09 14.41 3.02
C TYR A 205 -4.40 14.49 1.52
N ARG A 206 -3.66 13.76 0.69
CA ARG A 206 -3.87 13.73 -0.76
C ARG A 206 -5.24 13.17 -1.12
N TYR A 207 -5.68 12.12 -0.44
CA TYR A 207 -7.03 11.56 -0.62
C TYR A 207 -8.12 12.58 -0.29
N ARG A 208 -8.00 13.30 0.83
CA ARG A 208 -8.97 14.32 1.23
C ARG A 208 -9.01 15.51 0.27
N ARG A 209 -7.87 15.87 -0.31
CA ARG A 209 -7.79 16.93 -1.32
C ARG A 209 -8.55 16.56 -2.60
N ILE A 210 -8.34 15.35 -3.12
CA ILE A 210 -9.05 14.85 -4.32
C ILE A 210 -10.57 14.82 -4.07
N LEU A 211 -11.01 14.46 -2.86
CA LEU A 211 -12.43 14.48 -2.52
C LEU A 211 -13.03 15.89 -2.57
N LYS A 212 -12.31 16.92 -2.11
CA LYS A 212 -12.78 18.31 -2.19
C LYS A 212 -12.87 18.79 -3.64
N GLU A 213 -11.89 18.46 -4.46
CA GLU A 213 -11.88 18.82 -5.89
C GLU A 213 -13.01 18.16 -6.70
N GLN A 214 -13.67 17.12 -6.18
CA GLN A 214 -14.86 16.51 -6.81
C GLN A 214 -16.20 17.04 -6.30
N THR A 215 -16.20 17.78 -5.18
CA THR A 215 -17.42 18.32 -4.57
C THR A 215 -17.71 19.78 -4.92
N ASP A 216 -16.70 20.51 -5.40
CA ASP A 216 -16.81 21.87 -5.96
C ASP A 216 -16.98 21.82 -7.48
#